data_AF-G0IXV2-F1
#
_entry.id   AF-G0IXV2-F1
#
_cell.length_a   1.000
_cell.length_b   1.000
_cell.length_c   1.000
_cell.angle_alpha   90.00
_cell.angle_beta   90.00
_cell.angle_gamma   90.00
#
_symmetry.space_group_name_H-M   'P 1'
#
loop_
_entity.id
_entity.type
_entity.pdbx_description
1 polymer ?
#
loop_
_entity_poly.entity_id
_entity_poly.type
_entity_poly.pdbx_seq_one_letter_code
_entity_poly.pdbx_strand_id
1 'polypeptide(L)'
;MRNTPFLLLFLLCVSVFSCSPKKSQNDLLKEKVIQVHDEVMPKIGELKTSQKKLNEMAENLEQSDELEDAEKATELKAVAADCGNAYDEMFVWMRQFDPNLEDMSEEQAKTYLEEQLEKVGEVKKDILQALEKSQKLL
;
A
#
# COMPACT_ATOMS: atom_id res chain seq x y z
N MET A 1 13.91 -63.70 31.41
CA MET A 1 12.82 -63.55 32.40
C MET A 1 12.90 -62.17 33.04
N ARG A 2 12.03 -61.24 32.64
CA ARG A 2 11.11 -60.52 33.53
C ARG A 2 10.18 -59.70 32.64
N ASN A 3 8.89 -59.97 32.81
CA ASN A 3 7.77 -59.63 31.96
C ASN A 3 7.19 -58.26 32.36
N THR A 4 6.86 -57.44 31.35
CA THR A 4 5.60 -56.68 31.08
C THR A 4 4.78 -56.05 32.25
N PRO A 5 3.65 -55.35 31.98
CA PRO A 5 3.41 -54.07 31.28
C PRO A 5 2.51 -53.13 32.14
N PHE A 6 1.93 -52.06 31.55
CA PHE A 6 0.74 -51.33 32.04
C PHE A 6 0.93 -50.28 33.16
N LEU A 7 0.97 -48.99 32.80
CA LEU A 7 0.04 -47.97 33.30
C LEU A 7 0.28 -46.67 32.50
N LEU A 8 -0.50 -46.42 31.45
CA LEU A 8 -1.67 -45.53 31.49
C LEU A 8 -1.29 -44.04 31.63
N LEU A 9 -1.80 -43.27 30.68
CA LEU A 9 -2.20 -41.88 30.85
C LEU A 9 -1.14 -40.79 30.64
N PHE A 10 -0.77 -40.55 29.38
CA PHE A 10 -0.85 -39.17 28.88
C PHE A 10 -1.22 -39.15 27.40
N LEU A 11 -2.34 -39.80 27.09
CA LEU A 11 -3.20 -39.38 25.99
C LEU A 11 -3.85 -38.07 26.43
N LEU A 12 -3.14 -36.96 26.25
CA LEU A 12 -3.79 -35.65 26.17
C LEU A 12 -3.53 -35.12 24.76
N CYS A 13 -4.32 -35.67 23.83
CA CYS A 13 -4.78 -34.95 22.66
C CYS A 13 -5.42 -33.64 23.15
N VAL A 14 -4.63 -32.61 23.42
CA VAL A 14 -5.13 -31.24 23.34
C VAL A 14 -5.09 -30.90 21.87
N SER A 15 -6.10 -31.41 21.16
CA SER A 15 -6.59 -30.77 19.95
C SER A 15 -6.98 -29.35 20.35
N VAL A 16 -6.03 -28.43 20.23
CA VAL A 16 -6.33 -27.01 20.07
C VAL A 16 -7.08 -26.88 18.76
N PHE A 17 -8.39 -27.14 18.81
CA PHE A 17 -9.34 -26.53 17.90
C PHE A 17 -9.22 -25.02 18.14
N SER A 18 -8.27 -24.39 17.45
CA SER A 18 -8.28 -22.96 17.23
C SER A 18 -9.47 -22.70 16.33
N CYS A 19 -10.64 -22.54 16.96
CA CYS A 19 -11.80 -21.99 16.30
C CYS A 19 -11.49 -20.50 16.07
N SER A 20 -10.78 -20.19 14.99
CA SER A 20 -10.71 -18.81 14.53
C SER A 20 -12.15 -18.38 14.23
N PRO A 21 -12.64 -17.26 14.78
CA PRO A 21 -13.96 -16.76 14.41
C PRO A 21 -14.01 -16.64 12.88
N LYS A 22 -15.08 -17.16 12.26
CA LYS A 22 -15.30 -16.98 10.82
C LYS A 22 -15.34 -15.47 10.56
N LYS A 23 -14.39 -14.97 9.76
CA LYS A 23 -14.37 -13.58 9.33
C LYS A 23 -15.68 -13.24 8.62
N SER A 24 -16.27 -12.10 8.96
CA SER A 24 -17.43 -11.57 8.25
C SER A 24 -17.06 -11.16 6.83
N GLN A 25 -18.06 -10.87 5.98
CA GLN A 25 -17.78 -10.33 4.64
C GLN A 25 -17.06 -8.97 4.72
N ASN A 26 -17.42 -8.13 5.68
CA ASN A 26 -16.78 -6.83 5.89
C ASN A 26 -15.35 -6.97 6.40
N ASP A 27 -15.03 -7.98 7.22
CA ASP A 27 -13.65 -8.26 7.62
C ASP A 27 -12.78 -8.62 6.40
N LEU A 28 -13.31 -9.47 5.51
CA LEU A 28 -12.61 -9.84 4.28
C LEU A 28 -12.42 -8.63 3.34
N LEU A 29 -13.42 -7.76 3.26
CA LEU A 29 -13.34 -6.56 2.44
C LEU A 29 -12.34 -5.54 3.00
N LYS A 30 -12.33 -5.35 4.33
CA LYS A 30 -11.34 -4.52 5.02
C LYS A 30 -9.93 -5.05 4.81
N GLU A 31 -9.72 -6.35 4.89
CA GLU A 31 -8.42 -6.97 4.58
C GLU A 31 -7.99 -6.69 3.15
N LYS A 32 -8.92 -6.74 2.20
CA LYS A 32 -8.63 -6.40 0.81
C LYS A 32 -8.22 -4.94 0.64
N VAL A 33 -8.87 -4.00 1.32
CA VAL A 33 -8.48 -2.57 1.32
C VAL A 33 -7.04 -2.42 1.81
N ILE A 34 -6.71 -3.01 2.95
CA ILE A 34 -5.35 -2.94 3.53
C ILE A 34 -4.32 -3.66 2.66
N GLN A 35 -4.69 -4.78 2.04
CA GLN A 35 -3.81 -5.49 1.11
C GLN A 35 -3.40 -4.60 -0.06
N VAL A 36 -4.33 -3.84 -0.65
CA VAL A 36 -4.02 -2.92 -1.76
C VAL A 36 -3.07 -1.80 -1.30
N HIS A 37 -3.27 -1.26 -0.09
CA HIS A 37 -2.32 -0.34 0.53
C HIS A 37 -0.93 -0.97 0.68
N ASP A 38 -0.85 -2.16 1.28
CA ASP A 38 0.43 -2.83 1.59
C ASP A 38 1.21 -3.21 0.33
N GLU A 39 0.54 -3.49 -0.79
CA GLU A 39 1.18 -3.83 -2.07
C GLU A 39 2.08 -2.71 -2.61
N VAL A 40 1.78 -1.44 -2.31
CA VAL A 40 2.55 -0.28 -2.80
C VAL A 40 3.42 0.38 -1.74
N MET A 41 3.22 0.08 -0.45
CA MET A 41 4.05 0.62 0.63
C MET A 41 5.56 0.38 0.45
N PRO A 42 6.04 -0.79 -0.01
CA PRO A 42 7.46 -1.00 -0.31
C PRO A 42 8.02 -0.06 -1.38
N LYS A 43 7.17 0.56 -2.20
CA LYS A 43 7.55 1.43 -3.31
C LYS A 43 7.56 2.92 -2.95
N ILE A 44 6.97 3.31 -1.81
CA ILE A 44 6.89 4.71 -1.38
C ILE A 44 8.28 5.36 -1.22
N GLY A 45 9.27 4.60 -0.74
CA GLY A 45 10.65 5.08 -0.64
C GLY A 45 11.32 5.29 -2.00
N GLU A 46 11.06 4.40 -2.97
CA GLU A 46 11.51 4.54 -4.36
C GLU A 46 10.88 5.79 -4.99
N LEU A 47 9.57 5.98 -4.82
CA LEU A 47 8.82 7.13 -5.33
C LEU A 47 9.42 8.46 -4.84
N LYS A 48 9.72 8.56 -3.54
CA LYS A 48 10.33 9.76 -2.96
C LYS A 48 11.76 9.99 -3.47
N THR A 49 12.50 8.91 -3.67
CA THR A 49 13.87 8.98 -4.24
C THR A 49 13.83 9.43 -5.70
N SER A 50 12.91 8.91 -6.51
CA SER A 50 12.69 9.33 -7.89
C SER A 50 12.34 10.81 -7.98
N GLN A 51 11.39 11.28 -7.17
CA GLN A 51 11.05 12.71 -7.08
C GLN A 51 12.29 13.58 -6.89
N LYS A 52 13.13 13.22 -5.90
CA LYS A 52 14.34 13.99 -5.57
C LYS A 52 15.30 14.03 -6.76
N LYS A 53 15.60 12.88 -7.37
CA LYS A 53 16.53 12.81 -8.51
C LYS A 53 16.04 13.61 -9.72
N LEU A 54 14.75 13.52 -10.04
CA LEU A 54 14.15 14.26 -11.15
C LEU A 54 14.26 15.77 -10.94
N ASN A 55 14.00 16.26 -9.72
CA ASN A 55 14.18 17.67 -9.37
C ASN A 55 15.64 18.11 -9.48
N GLU A 56 16.59 17.32 -8.96
CA GLU A 56 18.02 17.61 -9.06
C GLU A 56 18.47 17.66 -10.54
N MET A 57 17.98 16.76 -11.39
CA MET A 57 18.27 16.79 -12.83
C MET A 57 17.68 18.03 -13.51
N ALA A 58 16.44 18.40 -13.18
CA ALA A 58 15.81 19.59 -13.72
C ALA A 58 16.56 20.87 -13.31
N GLU A 59 16.93 21.00 -12.04
CA GLU A 59 17.70 22.14 -11.52
C GLU A 59 19.06 22.30 -12.20
N ASN A 60 19.69 21.20 -12.61
CA ASN A 60 20.95 21.24 -13.35
C ASN A 60 20.74 21.71 -14.81
N LEU A 61 19.67 21.25 -15.47
CA LEU A 61 19.36 21.66 -16.85
C LEU A 61 18.96 23.12 -16.94
N GLU A 62 18.30 23.67 -15.91
CA GLU A 62 17.94 25.08 -15.86
C GLU A 62 19.13 26.05 -15.73
N GLN A 63 20.35 25.54 -15.55
CA GLN A 63 21.58 26.34 -15.59
C GLN A 63 22.08 26.58 -17.03
N SER A 64 21.51 25.88 -18.00
CA SER A 64 21.80 26.02 -19.42
C SER A 64 20.90 27.07 -20.09
N ASP A 65 21.44 27.78 -21.08
CA ASP A 65 20.66 28.71 -21.92
C ASP A 65 20.03 28.01 -23.14
N GLU A 66 20.16 26.68 -23.24
CA GLU A 66 19.63 25.89 -24.36
C GLU A 66 18.13 25.63 -24.21
N LEU A 67 17.36 25.90 -25.28
CA LEU A 67 15.91 25.69 -25.28
C LEU A 67 15.51 24.22 -25.05
N GLU A 68 16.28 23.27 -25.60
CA GLU A 68 16.05 21.83 -25.41
C GLU A 68 16.19 21.41 -23.94
N ASP A 69 17.15 22.00 -23.22
CA ASP A 69 17.35 21.76 -21.79
C ASP A 69 16.19 22.31 -20.96
N ALA A 70 15.62 23.47 -21.35
CA ALA A 70 14.45 24.04 -20.69
C ALA A 70 13.18 23.18 -20.86
N GLU A 71 12.96 22.62 -22.05
CA GLU A 71 11.86 21.69 -22.31
C GLU A 71 12.01 20.40 -21.48
N LYS A 72 13.22 19.84 -21.46
CA LYS A 72 13.51 18.64 -20.68
C LYS A 72 13.41 18.87 -19.16
N ALA A 73 13.85 20.03 -18.67
CA ALA A 73 13.68 20.42 -17.27
C ALA A 73 12.19 20.49 -16.88
N THR A 74 11.36 20.99 -17.78
CA THR A 74 9.90 21.06 -17.58
C THR A 74 9.28 19.66 -17.48
N GLU A 75 9.68 18.73 -18.36
CA GLU A 75 9.22 17.34 -18.31
C GLU A 75 9.63 16.65 -16.99
N LEU A 76 10.90 16.79 -16.59
CA LEU A 76 11.41 16.23 -15.34
C LEU A 76 10.64 16.76 -14.12
N LYS A 77 10.35 18.07 -14.07
CA LYS A 77 9.54 18.67 -13.00
C LYS A 77 8.12 18.16 -12.98
N ALA A 78 7.50 17.95 -14.15
CA ALA A 78 6.16 17.40 -14.23
C ALA A 78 6.10 15.98 -13.64
N VAL A 79 7.06 15.11 -13.99
CA VAL A 79 7.11 13.75 -13.43
C VAL A 79 7.52 13.75 -11.96
N ALA A 80 8.37 14.68 -11.51
CA ALA A 80 8.69 14.86 -10.09
C ALA A 80 7.46 15.29 -9.29
N ALA A 81 6.60 16.16 -9.86
CA ALA A 81 5.34 16.56 -9.25
C ALA A 81 4.36 15.37 -9.18
N ASP A 82 4.23 14.56 -10.23
CA ASP A 82 3.44 13.32 -10.20
C ASP A 82 3.91 12.39 -9.06
N CYS A 83 5.22 12.22 -8.89
CA CYS A 83 5.78 11.41 -7.80
C CYS A 83 5.45 12.00 -6.41
N GLY A 84 5.50 13.32 -6.28
CA GLY A 84 5.15 14.01 -5.03
C GLY A 84 3.68 13.89 -4.67
N ASN A 85 2.79 14.09 -5.65
CA ASN A 85 1.35 14.00 -5.46
C ASN A 85 0.94 12.58 -5.07
N ALA A 86 1.42 11.56 -5.80
CA ALA A 86 1.13 10.15 -5.48
C ALA A 86 1.67 9.74 -4.10
N TYR A 87 2.82 10.31 -3.68
CA TYR A 87 3.33 10.14 -2.32
C TYR A 87 2.33 10.74 -1.32
N ASP A 88 1.94 12.00 -1.47
CA ASP A 88 1.08 12.70 -0.52
C ASP A 88 -0.33 12.11 -0.44
N GLU A 89 -0.89 11.68 -1.56
CA GLU A 89 -2.21 11.05 -1.65
C GLU A 89 -2.31 9.77 -0.82
N MET A 90 -1.25 8.95 -0.78
CA MET A 90 -1.19 7.79 0.11
C MET A 90 -1.33 8.20 1.58
N PHE A 91 -0.66 9.27 2.01
CA PHE A 91 -0.77 9.76 3.39
C PHE A 91 -2.09 10.47 3.67
N VAL A 92 -2.68 11.15 2.68
CA VAL A 92 -4.03 11.71 2.78
C VAL A 92 -5.03 10.57 3.01
N TRP A 93 -4.97 9.52 2.19
CA TRP A 93 -5.83 8.36 2.32
C TRP A 93 -5.67 7.69 3.69
N MET A 94 -4.44 7.43 4.15
CA MET A 94 -4.19 6.82 5.47
C MET A 94 -4.76 7.64 6.63
N ARG A 95 -4.77 8.97 6.53
CA ARG A 95 -5.37 9.84 7.57
C ARG A 95 -6.90 9.84 7.54
N GLN A 96 -7.50 9.56 6.39
CA GLN A 96 -8.96 9.57 6.19
C GLN A 96 -9.58 8.18 6.38
N PHE A 97 -8.78 7.12 6.23
CA PHE A 97 -9.22 5.76 6.45
C PHE A 97 -9.46 5.51 7.94
N ASP A 98 -10.70 5.14 8.27
CA ASP A 98 -11.12 4.74 9.60
C ASP A 98 -11.18 3.21 9.67
N PRO A 99 -10.27 2.57 10.42
CA PRO A 99 -10.30 1.13 10.60
C PRO A 99 -11.41 0.69 11.57
N ASN A 100 -12.00 1.59 12.35
CA ASN A 100 -13.06 1.24 13.29
C ASN A 100 -14.43 1.33 12.61
N LEU A 101 -15.14 0.21 12.57
CA LEU A 101 -16.47 0.10 11.94
C LEU A 101 -17.57 -0.20 12.97
N GLU A 102 -17.26 -0.16 14.27
CA GLU A 102 -18.17 -0.55 15.35
C GLU A 102 -19.46 0.30 15.38
N ASP A 103 -19.37 1.57 14.95
CA ASP A 103 -20.51 2.49 14.90
C ASP A 103 -21.32 2.40 13.59
N MET A 104 -20.94 1.52 12.65
CA MET A 104 -21.60 1.35 11.35
C MET A 104 -22.50 0.10 11.32
N SER A 105 -23.64 0.18 10.63
CA SER A 105 -24.39 -1.04 10.26
C SER A 105 -23.58 -1.91 9.29
N GLU A 106 -23.98 -3.18 9.10
CA GLU A 106 -23.31 -4.09 8.17
C GLU A 106 -23.25 -3.53 6.74
N GLU A 107 -24.36 -2.96 6.24
CA GLU A 107 -24.44 -2.34 4.93
C GLU A 107 -23.67 -1.01 4.82
N GLN A 108 -23.66 -0.21 5.89
CA GLN A 108 -22.87 1.02 5.94
C GLN A 108 -21.38 0.72 5.90
N ALA A 109 -20.93 -0.24 6.71
CA ALA A 109 -19.55 -0.71 6.74
C ALA A 109 -19.13 -1.28 5.38
N LYS A 110 -19.99 -2.08 4.75
CA LYS A 110 -19.75 -2.60 3.40
C LYS A 110 -19.56 -1.47 2.38
N THR A 111 -20.51 -0.53 2.31
CA THR A 111 -20.48 0.59 1.37
C THR A 111 -19.22 1.44 1.58
N TYR A 112 -18.91 1.78 2.83
CA TYR A 112 -17.71 2.51 3.19
C TYR A 112 -16.44 1.79 2.72
N LEU A 113 -16.31 0.50 2.99
CA LEU A 113 -15.14 -0.28 2.59
C LEU A 113 -15.02 -0.45 1.08
N GLU A 114 -16.13 -0.55 0.33
CA GLU A 114 -16.14 -0.56 -1.14
C GLU A 114 -15.60 0.77 -1.69
N GLU A 115 -16.02 1.91 -1.13
CA GLU A 115 -15.48 3.22 -1.48
C GLU A 115 -13.99 3.37 -1.13
N GLN A 116 -13.57 2.87 0.04
CA GLN A 116 -12.16 2.90 0.43
C GLN A 116 -11.30 2.01 -0.46
N LEU A 117 -11.84 0.88 -0.94
CA LEU A 117 -11.17 -0.01 -1.89
C LEU A 117 -10.94 0.68 -3.23
N GLU A 118 -11.91 1.45 -3.72
CA GLU A 118 -11.75 2.26 -4.93
C GLU A 118 -10.69 3.34 -4.74
N LYS A 119 -10.77 4.11 -3.64
CA LYS A 119 -9.81 5.19 -3.34
C LYS A 119 -8.37 4.69 -3.24
N VAL A 120 -8.13 3.63 -2.46
CA VAL A 120 -6.78 3.06 -2.33
C VAL A 120 -6.32 2.39 -3.64
N GLY A 121 -7.26 1.93 -4.47
CA GLY A 121 -7.00 1.43 -5.81
C GLY A 121 -6.46 2.51 -6.75
N GLU A 122 -7.05 3.72 -6.72
CA GLU A 122 -6.54 4.86 -7.48
C GLU A 122 -5.18 5.33 -6.94
N VAL A 123 -5.00 5.45 -5.61
CA VAL A 123 -3.69 5.75 -5.01
C VAL A 123 -2.61 4.75 -5.48
N LYS A 124 -2.92 3.46 -5.50
CA LYS A 124 -2.01 2.43 -6.02
C LYS A 124 -1.66 2.68 -7.49
N LYS A 125 -2.65 2.99 -8.33
CA LYS A 125 -2.45 3.26 -9.74
C LYS A 125 -1.57 4.49 -9.95
N ASP A 126 -1.79 5.56 -9.21
CA ASP A 126 -1.02 6.80 -9.31
C ASP A 126 0.44 6.59 -8.90
N ILE A 127 0.69 5.83 -7.83
CA ILE A 127 2.06 5.43 -7.43
C ILE A 127 2.76 4.64 -8.54
N LEU A 128 2.08 3.62 -9.10
CA LEU A 128 2.68 2.78 -10.13
C LEU A 128 2.96 3.55 -11.43
N GLN A 129 2.04 4.44 -11.82
CA GLN A 129 2.20 5.29 -13.00
C GLN A 129 3.31 6.33 -12.82
N ALA A 130 3.40 6.97 -11.66
CA ALA A 130 4.46 7.92 -11.35
C ALA A 130 5.84 7.23 -11.36
N LEU A 131 5.94 6.02 -10.80
CA LEU A 131 7.15 5.20 -10.87
C LEU A 131 7.52 4.84 -12.30
N GLU A 132 6.58 4.35 -13.10
CA GLU A 132 6.82 4.02 -14.51
C GLU A 132 7.34 5.22 -15.30
N LYS A 133 6.71 6.39 -15.13
CA LYS A 133 7.16 7.64 -15.76
C LYS A 133 8.57 8.02 -15.29
N SER A 134 8.83 7.95 -13.98
CA SER A 134 10.14 8.29 -13.42
C SER A 134 11.26 7.39 -13.94
N GLN A 135 11.01 6.08 -14.07
CA GLN A 135 11.98 5.11 -14.58
C GLN A 135 12.32 5.30 -16.06
N LYS A 136 11.45 5.95 -16.83
CA LYS A 136 11.74 6.29 -18.24
C LYS A 136 12.69 7.50 -18.35
N LEU A 137 12.77 8.33 -17.31
CA LEU A 137 13.53 9.57 -17.30
C LEU A 137 14.82 9.51 -16.47
N LEU A 138 14.96 8.52 -15.58
CA LEU A 138 16.13 8.26 -14.72
C LEU A 138 17.00 7.14 -15.26
#